data_AF-A0A3D5MUF4-F1
#
_entry.id   AF-A0A3D5MUF4-F1
#
_cell.length_a   1.000
_cell.length_b   1.000
_cell.length_c   1.000
_cell.angle_alpha   90.00
_cell.angle_beta   90.00
_cell.angle_gamma   90.00
#
_symmetry.space_group_name_H-M   'P 1'
#
loop_
_entity.id
_entity.type
_entity.pdbx_description
1 polymer ?
#
loop_
_entity_poly.entity_id
_entity_poly.type
_entity_poly.pdbx_seq_one_letter_code
_entity_poly.pdbx_strand_id
1 'polypeptide(L)'
;MDKNRSDISGINIEILSDIKENEHFHPEIEVIFVISGKVCVSTKCNYYELRKKDIILFNSNDMHQIETIDNSTVCRILISYKVLSGAIQNGNYIFYCNSVLDKMNSYTLL
;
A
#
# COMPACT_ATOMS: atom_id res chain seq x y z
N MET A 1 5.90 3.31 -22.35
CA MET A 1 6.39 2.80 -21.05
C MET A 1 5.50 1.64 -20.69
N ASP A 2 6.01 0.44 -20.91
CA ASP A 2 5.26 -0.80 -20.75
C ASP A 2 5.04 -1.07 -19.27
N LYS A 3 3.78 -0.94 -18.81
CA LYS A 3 3.38 -1.33 -17.46
C LYS A 3 3.24 -2.85 -17.44
N ASN A 4 4.18 -3.53 -16.79
CA ASN A 4 4.08 -4.96 -16.44
C ASN A 4 2.93 -5.16 -15.45
N ARG A 5 1.71 -5.27 -15.98
CA ARG A 5 0.47 -5.47 -15.23
C ARG A 5 0.07 -6.95 -15.29
N SER A 6 -0.14 -7.58 -14.14
CA SER A 6 -0.79 -8.88 -14.04
C SER A 6 -2.18 -8.68 -13.44
N ASP A 7 -3.24 -8.88 -14.23
CA ASP A 7 -4.61 -8.83 -13.75
C ASP A 7 -5.04 -10.24 -13.28
N ILE A 8 -4.96 -10.49 -11.98
CA ILE A 8 -5.78 -11.54 -11.36
C ILE A 8 -7.15 -10.88 -11.12
N SER A 9 -8.26 -11.54 -11.46
CA SER A 9 -9.59 -10.89 -11.42
C SER A 9 -9.84 -10.14 -10.10
N GLY A 10 -9.85 -8.80 -10.15
CA GLY A 10 -10.08 -7.91 -9.00
C GLY A 10 -8.87 -7.62 -8.11
N ILE A 11 -7.65 -7.95 -8.53
CA ILE A 11 -6.37 -7.55 -7.93
C ILE A 11 -5.51 -6.91 -9.02
N ASN A 12 -5.06 -5.67 -8.81
CA ASN A 12 -4.10 -4.99 -9.68
C ASN A 12 -2.76 -4.86 -8.93
N ILE A 13 -1.67 -5.26 -9.58
CA ILE A 13 -0.30 -5.14 -9.06
C ILE A 13 0.49 -4.25 -10.02
N GLU A 14 1.11 -3.21 -9.48
CA GLU A 14 1.84 -2.21 -10.25
C GLU A 14 3.21 -1.94 -9.64
N ILE A 15 4.25 -1.85 -10.48
CA ILE A 15 5.54 -1.30 -10.08
C ILE A 15 5.59 0.16 -10.52
N LEU A 16 5.81 1.06 -9.57
CA LEU A 16 5.66 2.49 -9.77
C LEU A 16 6.90 3.24 -9.30
N SER A 17 7.19 4.36 -9.96
CA SER A 17 8.25 5.32 -9.63
C SER A 17 7.75 6.72 -9.99
N ASP A 18 8.32 7.76 -9.38
CA ASP A 18 7.93 9.16 -9.57
C ASP A 18 6.43 9.42 -9.30
N ILE A 19 5.86 8.74 -8.30
CA ILE A 19 4.49 8.93 -7.84
C ILE A 19 4.40 10.24 -7.06
N LYS A 20 3.41 11.06 -7.41
CA LYS A 20 2.95 12.18 -6.62
C LYS A 20 1.42 12.27 -6.69
N GLU A 21 0.77 11.56 -5.79
CA GLU A 21 -0.68 11.53 -5.68
C GLU A 21 -1.10 12.46 -4.53
N ASN A 22 -1.97 13.42 -4.82
CA ASN A 22 -2.54 14.30 -3.79
C ASN A 22 -3.52 13.51 -2.90
N GLU A 23 -4.00 14.15 -1.83
CA GLU A 23 -4.99 13.56 -0.93
C GLU A 23 -6.21 13.02 -1.70
N HIS A 24 -6.48 11.73 -1.57
CA HIS A 24 -7.59 11.03 -2.22
C HIS A 24 -8.03 9.79 -1.43
N PHE A 25 -9.12 9.17 -1.88
CA PHE A 25 -9.62 7.91 -1.35
C PHE A 25 -10.27 7.10 -2.48
N HIS A 26 -10.30 5.79 -2.31
CA HIS A 26 -10.91 4.87 -3.27
C HIS A 26 -11.41 3.60 -2.53
N PRO A 27 -12.36 2.85 -3.12
CA PRO A 27 -12.96 1.69 -2.46
C PRO A 27 -12.02 0.47 -2.34
N GLU A 28 -10.95 0.40 -3.13
CA GLU A 28 -9.95 -0.66 -3.04
C GLU A 28 -9.15 -0.59 -1.73
N ILE A 29 -8.77 -1.74 -1.19
CA ILE A 29 -7.65 -1.80 -0.25
C ILE A 29 -6.38 -1.58 -1.05
N GLU A 30 -5.53 -0.67 -0.59
CA GLU A 30 -4.24 -0.40 -1.19
C GLU A 30 -3.10 -0.83 -0.28
N VAL A 31 -2.13 -1.52 -0.85
CA VAL A 31 -0.89 -1.90 -0.18
C VAL A 31 0.28 -1.27 -0.92
N ILE A 32 1.14 -0.59 -0.18
CA ILE A 32 2.40 -0.05 -0.67
C ILE A 32 3.55 -0.81 -0.02
N PHE A 33 4.40 -1.40 -0.84
CA PHE A 33 5.65 -2.03 -0.43
C PHE A 33 6.84 -1.34 -1.11
N VAL A 34 7.81 -0.86 -0.33
CA VAL A 34 8.95 -0.12 -0.87
C VAL A 34 10.04 -1.08 -1.35
N ILE A 35 10.25 -1.13 -2.67
CA ILE A 35 11.29 -1.95 -3.30
C ILE A 35 12.67 -1.30 -3.14
N SER A 36 12.75 0.02 -3.39
CA SER A 36 13.97 0.80 -3.30
C SER A 36 13.66 2.25 -2.91
N GLY A 37 14.61 2.87 -2.22
CA GLY A 37 14.48 4.28 -1.81
C GLY A 37 13.48 4.48 -0.68
N LYS A 38 12.62 5.49 -0.84
CA LYS A 38 11.80 6.08 0.21
C LYS A 38 10.47 6.62 -0.33
N VAL A 39 9.42 6.46 0.48
CA VAL A 39 8.08 6.96 0.20
C VAL A 39 7.58 7.73 1.41
N CYS A 40 6.99 8.87 1.16
CA CYS A 40 6.27 9.64 2.16
C CYS A 40 4.78 9.40 1.96
N VAL A 41 4.10 8.99 3.03
CA VAL A 41 2.65 8.85 3.02
C VAL A 41 2.05 9.65 4.17
N SER A 42 0.90 10.26 3.92
CA SER A 42 0.13 10.93 4.97
C SER A 42 -1.30 10.45 4.97
N THR A 43 -1.87 10.41 6.16
CA THR A 43 -3.31 10.34 6.39
C THR A 43 -3.73 11.59 7.14
N LYS A 44 -5.03 11.77 7.36
CA LYS A 44 -5.57 12.94 8.07
C LYS A 44 -4.87 13.24 9.41
N CYS A 45 -4.40 12.22 10.12
CA CYS A 45 -3.84 12.38 11.47
C CYS A 45 -2.36 12.03 11.57
N ASN A 46 -1.79 11.35 10.58
CA ASN A 46 -0.46 10.76 10.70
C ASN A 46 0.37 10.99 9.44
N TYR A 47 1.69 11.01 9.63
CA TYR A 47 2.66 11.06 8.55
C TYR A 47 3.68 9.94 8.77
N TYR A 48 3.97 9.17 7.72
CA TYR A 48 4.92 8.08 7.76
C TYR A 48 5.94 8.21 6.63
N GLU A 49 7.18 7.90 6.95
CA GLU A 49 8.26 7.73 5.98
C GLU A 49 8.61 6.25 5.90
N LEU A 50 8.28 5.62 4.77
CA LEU A 50 8.60 4.23 4.50
C LEU A 50 9.94 4.14 3.76
N ARG A 51 10.75 3.15 4.12
CA ARG A 51 12.04 2.83 3.48
C ARG A 51 11.99 1.45 2.87
N LYS A 52 13.02 1.08 2.11
CA LYS A 52 13.17 -0.25 1.51
C LYS A 52 12.78 -1.37 2.49
N LYS A 53 11.89 -2.27 2.03
CA LYS A 53 11.24 -3.38 2.77
C LYS A 53 10.09 -2.99 3.71
N ASP A 54 9.79 -1.71 3.88
CA ASP A 54 8.59 -1.31 4.61
C ASP A 54 7.32 -1.56 3.79
N ILE A 55 6.25 -1.84 4.52
CA ILE A 55 4.90 -2.07 4.00
C ILE A 55 3.88 -1.25 4.79
N ILE A 56 2.92 -0.68 4.09
CA ILE A 56 1.73 -0.08 4.68
C ILE A 56 0.49 -0.46 3.86
N LEU A 57 -0.64 -0.55 4.55
CA LEU A 57 -1.95 -0.78 3.95
C LEU A 57 -2.90 0.36 4.31
N PHE A 58 -3.63 0.86 3.32
CA PHE A 58 -4.74 1.81 3.48
C PHE A 58 -6.08 1.06 3.38
N ASN A 59 -6.97 1.23 4.36
CA ASN A 59 -8.27 0.58 4.31
C ASN A 59 -9.17 1.26 3.26
N SER A 60 -10.26 0.58 2.91
CA SER A 60 -11.23 1.07 1.92
C SER A 60 -11.77 2.44 2.35
N ASN A 61 -11.70 3.42 1.45
CA ASN A 61 -12.10 4.81 1.69
C ASN A 61 -11.28 5.56 2.75
N ASP A 62 -10.14 5.04 3.20
CA ASP A 62 -9.22 5.82 4.02
C ASP A 62 -8.58 6.92 3.15
N MET A 63 -8.72 8.16 3.58
CA MET A 63 -8.12 9.31 2.91
C MET A 63 -6.60 9.32 3.14
N HIS A 64 -5.83 9.37 2.06
CA HIS A 64 -4.37 9.34 2.13
C HIS A 64 -3.71 10.06 0.94
N GLN A 65 -2.41 10.33 1.08
CA GLN A 65 -1.53 10.92 0.08
C GLN A 65 -0.26 10.07 -0.03
N ILE A 66 0.30 9.93 -1.25
CA ILE A 66 1.51 9.13 -1.51
C ILE A 66 2.47 9.93 -2.39
N GLU A 67 3.72 10.03 -1.96
CA GLU A 67 4.80 10.64 -2.74
C GLU A 67 6.07 9.79 -2.65
N THR A 68 6.56 9.30 -3.78
CA THR A 68 7.91 8.72 -3.86
C THR A 68 8.94 9.85 -3.90
N ILE A 69 10.03 9.70 -3.17
CA ILE A 69 11.11 10.69 -3.13
C ILE A 69 12.28 10.22 -3.99
N ASP A 70 12.85 11.09 -4.82
CA ASP A 70 13.92 10.75 -5.76
C ASP A 70 13.54 9.55 -6.67
N ASN A 71 14.53 8.79 -7.16
CA ASN A 71 14.34 7.61 -8.02
C ASN A 71 13.85 6.36 -7.23
N SER A 72 12.90 6.53 -6.33
CA SER A 72 12.35 5.45 -5.49
C SER A 72 11.33 4.61 -6.25
N THR A 73 11.26 3.32 -5.91
CA THR A 73 10.36 2.37 -6.55
C THR A 73 9.53 1.63 -5.51
N VAL A 74 8.24 1.47 -5.81
CA VAL A 74 7.29 0.73 -4.97
C VAL A 74 6.57 -0.34 -5.76
N CYS A 75 6.12 -1.37 -5.06
CA CYS A 75 5.03 -2.23 -5.50
C CYS A 75 3.74 -1.73 -4.87
N ARG A 76 2.76 -1.39 -5.71
CA ARG A 76 1.38 -1.11 -5.30
C ARG A 76 0.51 -2.30 -5.61
N ILE A 77 -0.30 -2.72 -4.63
CA ILE A 77 -1.34 -3.73 -4.83
C ILE A 77 -2.68 -3.10 -4.48
N LEU A 78 -3.60 -3.09 -5.44
CA LEU A 78 -5.00 -2.66 -5.26
C LEU A 78 -5.90 -3.89 -5.27
N ILE A 79 -6.65 -4.09 -4.19
CA ILE A 79 -7.53 -5.26 -4.01
C ILE A 79 -8.96 -4.77 -3.96
N SER A 80 -9.76 -5.20 -4.95
CA SER A 80 -11.18 -4.85 -5.01
C SER A 80 -11.97 -5.50 -3.87
N TYR A 81 -13.03 -4.82 -3.43
CA TYR A 81 -13.96 -5.34 -2.43
C TYR A 81 -14.59 -6.68 -2.84
N LYS A 82 -14.82 -6.90 -4.15
CA LYS A 82 -15.37 -8.16 -4.68
C LYS A 82 -14.47 -9.36 -4.35
N VAL A 83 -13.15 -9.20 -4.45
CA VAL A 83 -12.19 -10.25 -4.10
C VAL A 83 -12.14 -10.43 -2.58
N LEU A 84 -12.08 -9.33 -1.83
CA LEU A 84 -12.01 -9.36 -0.36
C LEU A 84 -13.23 -10.02 0.28
N SER A 85 -14.42 -9.66 -0.15
CA SER A 85 -15.69 -10.21 0.35
C SER A 85 -15.85 -11.71 0.07
N GLY A 86 -15.22 -12.24 -0.98
CA GLY A 86 -15.16 -13.67 -1.23
C GLY A 86 -14.15 -14.41 -0.34
N ALA A 87 -13.06 -13.74 0.03
CA ALA A 87 -12.00 -14.31 0.85
C ALA A 87 -12.29 -14.29 2.35
N ILE A 88 -13.04 -13.28 2.84
CA ILE A 88 -13.29 -13.08 4.26
C ILE A 88 -14.79 -13.27 4.54
N GLN A 89 -15.13 -14.36 5.23
CA GLN A 89 -16.52 -14.71 5.56
C GLN A 89 -17.05 -13.79 6.67
N ASN A 90 -18.02 -12.93 6.33
CA ASN A 90 -18.83 -12.07 7.22
C ASN A 90 -18.10 -11.21 8.27
N GLY A 91 -18.12 -9.89 8.08
CA GLY A 91 -17.68 -8.91 9.07
C GLY A 91 -17.34 -7.53 8.50
N ASN A 92 -17.41 -6.51 9.35
CA ASN A 92 -16.70 -5.25 9.12
C ASN A 92 -15.25 -5.49 9.56
N TYR A 93 -14.29 -5.38 8.64
CA TYR A 93 -12.89 -5.64 8.94
C TYR A 93 -12.09 -4.35 8.83
N ILE A 94 -11.09 -4.23 9.71
CA ILE A 94 -10.03 -3.23 9.62
C ILE A 94 -8.72 -4.01 9.59
N PHE A 95 -7.89 -3.72 8.61
CA PHE A 95 -6.56 -4.29 8.51
C PHE A 95 -5.55 -3.39 9.21
N TYR A 96 -4.72 -4.01 10.05
CA TYR A 96 -3.57 -3.37 10.68
C TYR A 96 -2.31 -3.88 9.99
N CYS A 97 -1.70 -3.02 9.17
CA CYS A 97 -0.44 -3.33 8.50
C CYS A 97 0.31 -2.03 8.26
N ASN A 98 1.30 -1.76 9.12
CA ASN A 98 2.21 -0.64 8.97
C ASN A 98 3.54 -0.99 9.66
N SER A 99 4.53 -1.45 8.88
CA SER A 99 5.84 -1.88 9.41
C SER A 99 6.64 -0.76 10.08
N VAL A 100 6.33 0.51 9.77
CA VAL A 100 6.97 1.67 10.42
C VAL A 100 6.60 1.73 11.91
N LEU A 101 5.37 1.34 12.24
CA LEU A 101 4.86 1.27 13.61
C LEU A 101 5.09 -0.11 14.24
N ASP A 102 4.97 -1.17 13.45
CA ASP A 102 5.12 -2.56 13.90
C ASP A 102 6.60 -2.92 14.13
N LYS A 103 7.16 -2.47 15.27
CA LYS A 103 8.51 -2.83 15.73
C LYS A 103 8.63 -4.25 16.29
N MET A 104 7.61 -5.10 16.14
CA MET A 104 7.65 -6.49 16.61
C MET A 104 8.52 -7.34 15.67
N ASN A 105 9.82 -7.44 15.99
CA ASN A 105 10.85 -8.51 15.82
C ASN A 105 10.62 -9.76 14.92
N SER A 106 9.65 -9.81 14.03
CA SER A 106 9.24 -11.03 13.32
C SER A 106 9.97 -11.20 11.98
N TYR A 107 10.65 -10.15 11.50
CA TYR A 107 11.36 -10.13 10.22
C TYR A 107 12.89 -10.12 10.36
N THR A 108 13.43 -10.28 11.58
CA THR A 108 14.88 -10.30 11.85
C THR A 108 15.49 -11.71 11.70
N LEU A 109 14.73 -12.70 11.23
CA LEU A 109 15.17 -14.10 11.10
C LEU A 109 15.11 -14.65 9.66
N LEU A 110 15.39 -13.81 8.65
CA LEU A 110 15.63 -14.27 7.27
C LEU A 110 16.93 -13.68 6.71
#